data_AF-A0A4Q2KZZ4-F1
#
_entry.id   AF-A0A4Q2KZZ4-F1
#
_cell.length_a   1.000
_cell.length_b   1.000
_cell.length_c   1.000
_cell.angle_alpha   90.00
_cell.angle_beta   90.00
_cell.angle_gamma   90.00
#
_symmetry.space_group_name_H-M   'P 1'
#
loop_
_entity.id
_entity.type
_entity.pdbx_description
1 polymer ?
#
loop_
_entity_poly.entity_id
_entity_poly.type
_entity_poly.pdbx_seq_one_letter_code
_entity_poly.pdbx_strand_id
1 'polypeptide(L)'
;MNDWQHRVDAVWEQASALGDDEVIKRIDALAAERPADEPVALFERAGARDSAGLEAQAELLYRSALAGGLSGPQRVQAYVQLASTIRNLGRPLEAIALLDEIEPDAGELRDAVVAFRALALVDAGDARRAASDTLTALAPHLPRYGVSLAAYAAELAASA
;
A
#
# COMPACT_ATOMS: atom_id res chain seq x y z
N MET A 1 5.67 2.81 21.35
CA MET A 1 5.99 3.80 20.32
C MET A 1 7.04 4.73 20.91
N ASN A 2 8.12 5.04 20.19
CA ASN A 2 9.24 5.84 20.74
C ASN A 2 9.04 7.33 20.44
N ASP A 3 9.75 8.23 21.15
CA ASP A 3 9.64 9.69 20.99
C ASP A 3 9.79 10.16 19.53
N TRP A 4 10.69 9.52 18.78
CA TRP A 4 10.89 9.82 17.36
C TRP A 4 9.67 9.49 16.50
N GLN A 5 9.05 8.31 16.67
CA GLN A 5 7.87 7.92 15.90
C GLN A 5 6.69 8.84 16.24
N HIS A 6 6.53 9.23 17.51
CA HIS A 6 5.50 10.23 17.87
C HIS A 6 5.66 11.55 17.12
N ARG A 7 6.90 11.99 16.86
CA ARG A 7 7.18 13.21 16.08
C ARG A 7 6.88 13.02 14.60
N VAL A 8 7.15 11.83 14.05
CA VAL A 8 6.77 11.46 12.67
C VAL A 8 5.25 11.44 12.53
N ASP A 9 4.55 10.77 13.43
CA ASP A 9 3.09 10.67 13.44
C ASP A 9 2.45 12.07 13.52
N ALA A 10 3.00 12.97 14.33
CA ALA A 10 2.55 14.36 14.43
C ALA A 10 2.71 15.16 13.13
N VAL A 11 3.68 14.82 12.27
CA VAL A 11 3.79 15.40 10.92
C VAL A 11 2.66 14.87 10.04
N TRP A 12 2.41 13.56 10.08
CA TRP A 12 1.35 12.93 9.29
C TRP A 12 -0.06 13.39 9.68
N GLU A 13 -0.33 13.60 10.98
CA GLU A 13 -1.58 14.17 11.47
C GLU A 13 -1.87 15.57 10.90
N GLN A 14 -0.82 16.32 10.55
CA GLN A 14 -0.90 17.69 10.04
C GLN A 14 -0.66 17.76 8.52
N ALA A 15 -0.45 16.64 7.84
CA ALA A 15 0.02 16.60 6.44
C ALA A 15 -0.83 17.47 5.51
N SER A 16 -2.16 17.34 5.58
CA SER A 16 -3.10 18.12 4.76
C SER A 16 -3.00 19.63 4.97
N ALA A 17 -2.60 20.09 6.16
CA ALA A 17 -2.44 21.51 6.47
C ALA A 17 -1.04 22.04 6.11
N LEU A 18 -0.02 21.18 6.14
CA LEU A 18 1.37 21.53 5.85
C LEU A 18 1.65 21.64 4.35
N GLY A 19 1.03 20.77 3.56
CA GLY A 19 1.35 20.60 2.14
C GLY A 19 2.61 19.75 1.92
N ASP A 20 2.70 19.20 0.71
CA ASP A 20 3.65 18.12 0.37
C ASP A 20 5.12 18.49 0.62
N ASP A 21 5.56 19.67 0.19
CA ASP A 21 6.96 20.12 0.35
C ASP A 21 7.38 20.19 1.82
N GLU A 22 6.50 20.67 2.70
CA GLU A 22 6.81 20.80 4.13
C GLU A 22 6.73 19.46 4.84
N VAL A 23 5.84 18.55 4.42
CA VAL A 23 5.83 17.15 4.89
C VAL A 23 7.15 16.47 4.54
N ILE A 24 7.57 16.51 3.28
CA ILE A 24 8.84 15.92 2.83
C ILE A 24 10.01 16.46 3.64
N LYS A 25 10.10 17.78 3.78
CA LYS A 25 11.19 18.43 4.53
C LYS A 25 11.22 18.01 6.00
N ARG A 26 10.07 17.92 6.68
CA ARG A 26 10.01 17.53 8.09
C ARG A 26 10.32 16.05 8.29
N ILE A 27 9.79 15.19 7.44
CA ILE A 27 10.08 13.76 7.47
C ILE A 27 11.56 13.50 7.17
N ASP A 28 12.15 14.18 6.18
CA ASP A 28 13.59 14.05 5.90
C ASP A 28 14.46 14.53 7.06
N ALA A 29 14.08 15.62 7.74
CA ALA A 29 14.79 16.11 8.92
C ALA A 29 14.74 15.10 10.08
N LEU A 30 13.57 14.48 10.32
CA LEU A 30 13.42 13.43 11.33
C LEU A 30 14.22 12.18 10.97
N ALA A 31 14.17 11.75 9.71
CA ALA A 31 14.92 10.59 9.23
C ALA A 31 16.44 10.78 9.35
N ALA A 32 16.95 12.00 9.20
CA ALA A 32 18.37 12.30 9.38
C ALA A 32 18.87 12.13 10.83
N GLU A 33 17.97 11.98 11.82
CA GLU A 33 18.32 11.64 13.20
C GLU A 33 18.61 10.13 13.38
N ARG A 34 18.38 9.32 12.35
CA ARG A 34 18.59 7.87 12.31
C ARG A 34 19.71 7.49 11.34
N PRO A 35 20.27 6.27 11.43
CA PRO A 35 21.15 5.75 10.39
C PRO A 35 20.49 5.86 9.01
N ALA A 36 21.28 6.16 7.99
CA ALA A 36 20.77 6.43 6.65
C ALA A 36 20.05 5.23 6.00
N ASP A 37 20.36 4.02 6.46
CA ASP A 37 19.81 2.74 6.04
C ASP A 37 18.77 2.18 7.02
N GLU A 38 18.35 2.96 8.03
CA GLU A 38 17.34 2.51 8.99
C GLU A 38 15.99 2.29 8.28
N PRO A 39 15.42 1.06 8.32
CA PRO A 39 14.26 0.71 7.50
C PRO A 39 13.02 1.56 7.75
N VAL A 40 12.72 1.90 9.01
CA VAL A 40 11.52 2.68 9.34
C VAL A 40 11.68 4.12 8.83
N ALA A 41 12.83 4.75 9.02
CA ALA A 41 13.12 6.07 8.48
C ALA A 41 13.04 6.11 6.94
N LEU A 42 13.52 5.07 6.25
CA LEU A 42 13.37 4.95 4.80
C LEU A 42 11.90 4.80 4.37
N PHE A 43 11.12 4.02 5.11
CA PHE A 43 9.68 3.85 4.86
C PHE A 43 8.92 5.17 4.99
N GLU A 44 9.16 5.95 6.05
CA GLU A 44 8.50 7.24 6.26
C GLU A 44 8.87 8.24 5.16
N ARG A 45 10.16 8.26 4.77
CA ARG A 45 10.64 9.08 3.64
C ARG A 45 9.98 8.68 2.33
N ALA A 46 9.76 7.39 2.10
CA ALA A 46 9.07 6.88 0.92
C ALA A 46 7.62 7.38 0.90
N GLY A 47 6.90 7.25 2.02
CA GLY A 47 5.53 7.74 2.18
C GLY A 47 5.38 9.23 1.85
N ALA A 48 6.29 10.07 2.35
CA ALA A 48 6.24 11.52 2.08
C ALA A 48 6.39 11.87 0.59
N ARG A 49 7.14 11.06 -0.16
CA ARG A 49 7.33 11.23 -1.61
C ARG A 49 6.16 10.65 -2.39
N ASP A 50 5.64 9.50 -1.97
CA ASP A 50 4.47 8.87 -2.59
C ASP A 50 3.24 9.78 -2.47
N SER A 51 3.00 10.34 -1.28
CA SER A 51 1.89 11.28 -1.06
C SER A 51 1.98 12.55 -1.91
N ALA A 52 3.20 12.96 -2.25
CA ALA A 52 3.50 14.13 -3.08
C ALA A 52 3.51 13.84 -4.59
N GLY A 53 3.20 12.62 -5.03
CA GLY A 53 3.29 12.23 -6.44
C GLY A 53 4.73 12.19 -6.98
N LEU A 54 5.69 11.85 -6.13
CA LEU A 54 7.10 11.65 -6.49
C LEU A 54 7.43 10.14 -6.54
N GLU A 55 6.65 9.38 -7.31
CA GLU A 55 6.63 7.92 -7.26
C GLU A 55 7.98 7.27 -7.52
N ALA A 56 8.76 7.79 -8.48
CA ALA A 56 10.08 7.25 -8.80
C ALA A 56 11.07 7.37 -7.62
N GLN A 57 10.93 8.41 -6.79
CA GLN A 57 11.74 8.55 -5.57
C GLN A 57 11.21 7.67 -4.44
N ALA A 58 9.88 7.57 -4.33
CA ALA A 58 9.23 6.72 -3.33
C ALA A 58 9.57 5.24 -3.53
N GLU A 59 9.53 4.73 -4.76
CA GLU A 59 9.87 3.34 -5.09
C GLU A 59 11.25 2.94 -4.55
N LEU A 60 12.28 3.76 -4.82
CA LEU A 60 13.64 3.46 -4.41
C LEU A 60 13.75 3.33 -2.88
N LEU A 61 13.03 4.18 -2.14
CA LEU A 61 13.04 4.19 -0.69
C LEU A 61 12.22 3.04 -0.10
N TYR A 62 11.03 2.75 -0.61
CA TYR A 62 10.24 1.59 -0.17
C TYR A 62 11.02 0.28 -0.36
N ARG A 63 11.63 0.09 -1.53
CA ARG A 63 12.45 -1.10 -1.80
C ARG A 63 13.65 -1.19 -0.85
N SER A 64 14.29 -0.06 -0.57
CA SER A 64 15.41 -0.01 0.38
C SER A 64 14.96 -0.34 1.81
N ALA A 65 13.82 0.18 2.25
CA ALA A 65 13.24 -0.14 3.55
C ALA A 65 12.93 -1.64 3.67
N LEU A 66 12.27 -2.22 2.66
CA LEU A 66 11.96 -3.64 2.61
C LEU A 66 13.22 -4.51 2.60
N ALA A 67 14.22 -4.17 1.78
CA ALA A 67 15.50 -4.88 1.72
C ALA A 67 16.31 -4.75 3.04
N GLY A 68 16.16 -3.62 3.75
CA GLY A 68 16.75 -3.38 5.05
C GLY A 68 16.08 -4.13 6.21
N GLY A 69 15.00 -4.87 5.96
CA GLY A 69 14.32 -5.69 6.96
C GLY A 69 13.17 -5.00 7.67
N LEU A 70 12.50 -4.02 7.04
CA LEU A 70 11.23 -3.50 7.52
C LEU A 70 10.26 -4.67 7.81
N SER A 71 9.70 -4.68 9.02
CA SER A 71 8.96 -5.83 9.54
C SER A 71 7.66 -5.42 10.24
N GLY A 72 6.88 -6.41 10.67
CA GLY A 72 5.60 -6.19 11.34
C GLY A 72 4.57 -5.48 10.43
N PRO A 73 3.61 -4.74 11.02
CA PRO A 73 2.55 -4.08 10.26
C PRO A 73 3.06 -3.10 9.19
N GLN A 74 4.19 -2.44 9.44
CA GLN A 74 4.80 -1.50 8.49
C GLN A 74 5.27 -2.21 7.21
N ARG A 75 5.68 -3.48 7.27
CA ARG A 75 6.00 -4.27 6.07
C ARG A 75 4.78 -4.37 5.16
N VAL A 76 3.62 -4.77 5.69
CA VAL A 76 2.39 -4.91 4.88
C VAL A 76 1.99 -3.56 4.27
N GLN A 77 2.04 -2.49 5.07
CA GLN A 77 1.77 -1.14 4.58
C GLN A 77 2.74 -0.71 3.47
N ALA A 78 4.03 -1.03 3.59
CA ALA A 78 5.04 -0.71 2.59
C ALA A 78 4.79 -1.45 1.26
N TYR A 79 4.38 -2.72 1.30
CA TYR A 79 4.01 -3.45 0.07
C TYR A 79 2.78 -2.85 -0.61
N VAL A 80 1.75 -2.49 0.17
CA VAL A 80 0.53 -1.85 -0.39
C VAL A 80 0.86 -0.51 -1.05
N GLN A 81 1.60 0.35 -0.34
CA GLN A 81 2.01 1.65 -0.86
C GLN A 81 2.94 1.51 -2.06
N LEU A 82 3.99 0.68 -1.97
CA LEU A 82 4.87 0.40 -3.10
C LEU A 82 4.08 -0.13 -4.31
N ALA A 83 3.15 -1.06 -4.14
CA ALA A 83 2.34 -1.56 -5.25
C ALA A 83 1.52 -0.44 -5.91
N SER A 84 0.96 0.48 -5.12
CA SER A 84 0.28 1.67 -5.63
C SER A 84 1.24 2.58 -6.42
N THR A 85 2.43 2.87 -5.87
CA THR A 85 3.50 3.62 -6.54
C THR A 85 3.88 2.98 -7.89
N ILE A 86 4.12 1.66 -7.90
CA ILE A 86 4.50 0.89 -9.08
C ILE A 86 3.40 0.89 -10.15
N ARG A 87 2.14 0.80 -9.73
CA ARG A 87 0.98 0.90 -10.61
C ARG A 87 0.90 2.28 -11.27
N ASN A 88 1.06 3.37 -10.50
CA ASN A 88 1.09 4.73 -11.02
C ASN A 88 2.25 4.96 -12.01
N LEU A 89 3.37 4.24 -11.82
CA LEU A 89 4.50 4.22 -12.77
C LEU A 89 4.25 3.34 -14.01
N GLY A 90 3.03 2.83 -14.22
CA GLY A 90 2.64 2.08 -15.41
C GLY A 90 3.08 0.62 -15.42
N ARG A 91 3.35 0.01 -14.26
CA ARG A 91 3.77 -1.40 -14.13
C ARG A 91 2.75 -2.24 -13.34
N PRO A 92 1.49 -2.37 -13.82
CA PRO A 92 0.42 -3.02 -13.05
C PRO A 92 0.70 -4.49 -12.74
N LEU A 93 1.37 -5.24 -13.63
CA LEU A 93 1.72 -6.64 -13.37
C LEU A 93 2.70 -6.81 -12.21
N GLU A 94 3.64 -5.87 -12.05
CA GLU A 94 4.57 -5.87 -10.92
C GLU A 94 3.85 -5.52 -9.62
N ALA A 95 2.92 -4.56 -9.66
CA ALA A 95 2.07 -4.21 -8.53
C ALA A 95 1.23 -5.42 -8.06
N ILE A 96 0.66 -6.20 -8.99
CA ILE A 96 -0.07 -7.44 -8.66
C ILE A 96 0.85 -8.44 -7.95
N ALA A 97 2.06 -8.66 -8.46
CA ALA A 97 3.01 -9.61 -7.88
C ALA A 97 3.40 -9.24 -6.44
N LEU A 98 3.63 -7.95 -6.17
CA LEU A 98 3.90 -7.45 -4.81
C LEU A 98 2.73 -7.73 -3.86
N LEU A 99 1.50 -7.50 -4.33
CA LEU A 99 0.30 -7.70 -3.52
C LEU A 99 0.00 -9.19 -3.29
N ASP A 100 0.25 -10.05 -4.28
CA ASP A 100 0.18 -11.51 -4.14
C ASP A 100 1.21 -12.03 -3.13
N GLU A 101 2.42 -11.46 -3.10
CA GLU A 101 3.48 -11.85 -2.16
C GLU A 101 3.12 -11.54 -0.71
N ILE A 102 2.49 -10.39 -0.45
CA ILE A 102 2.18 -9.95 0.93
C ILE A 102 0.82 -10.42 1.45
N GLU A 103 -0.09 -10.86 0.56
CA GLU A 103 -1.46 -11.27 0.93
C GLU A 103 -1.53 -12.28 2.09
N PRO A 104 -0.66 -13.32 2.16
CA PRO A 104 -0.69 -14.28 3.26
C PRO A 104 -0.39 -13.66 4.64
N ASP A 105 0.39 -12.58 4.65
CA ASP A 105 0.83 -11.86 5.85
C ASP A 105 -0.06 -10.64 6.16
N ALA A 106 -1.07 -10.36 5.34
CA ALA A 106 -1.81 -9.10 5.36
C ALA A 106 -2.62 -8.86 6.66
N GLY A 107 -3.04 -9.94 7.34
CA GLY A 107 -3.81 -9.85 8.57
C GLY A 107 -5.05 -8.95 8.43
N GLU A 108 -5.16 -7.95 9.29
CA GLU A 108 -6.26 -6.97 9.26
C GLU A 108 -6.29 -6.09 8.00
N LEU A 109 -5.17 -6.01 7.25
CA LEU A 109 -5.09 -5.24 6.01
C LEU A 109 -5.44 -6.06 4.76
N ARG A 110 -5.94 -7.29 4.91
CA ARG A 110 -6.31 -8.17 3.78
C ARG A 110 -7.25 -7.50 2.77
N ASP A 111 -8.28 -6.81 3.24
CA ASP A 111 -9.23 -6.12 2.35
C ASP A 111 -8.57 -4.97 1.57
N ALA A 112 -7.62 -4.27 2.19
CA ALA A 112 -6.83 -3.25 1.51
C ALA A 112 -5.94 -3.88 0.43
N VAL A 113 -5.25 -4.98 0.73
CA VAL A 113 -4.43 -5.71 -0.26
C VAL A 113 -5.29 -6.14 -1.46
N VAL A 114 -6.48 -6.71 -1.22
CA VAL A 114 -7.41 -7.10 -2.30
C VAL A 114 -7.85 -5.88 -3.11
N ALA A 115 -8.20 -4.76 -2.47
CA ALA A 115 -8.65 -3.55 -3.14
C ALA A 115 -7.56 -2.96 -4.05
N PHE A 116 -6.33 -2.80 -3.56
CA PHE A 116 -5.21 -2.29 -4.36
C PHE A 116 -4.84 -3.26 -5.48
N ARG A 117 -4.99 -4.58 -5.27
CA ARG A 117 -4.73 -5.58 -6.29
C ARG A 117 -5.76 -5.52 -7.40
N ALA A 118 -7.02 -5.28 -7.07
CA ALA A 118 -8.08 -5.07 -8.03
C ALA A 118 -7.84 -3.82 -8.90
N LEU A 119 -7.33 -2.72 -8.32
CA LEU A 119 -6.92 -1.55 -9.10
C LEU A 119 -5.82 -1.91 -10.12
N ALA A 120 -4.80 -2.65 -9.68
CA ALA A 120 -3.73 -3.10 -10.57
C ALA A 120 -4.21 -4.08 -11.65
N LEU A 121 -5.17 -4.96 -11.34
CA LEU A 121 -5.82 -5.85 -12.31
C LEU A 121 -6.60 -5.06 -13.37
N VAL A 122 -7.32 -4.01 -12.99
CA VAL A 122 -8.00 -3.12 -13.95
C VAL A 122 -7.00 -2.49 -14.90
N ASP A 123 -5.90 -1.95 -14.39
CA ASP A 123 -4.84 -1.35 -15.21
C ASP A 123 -4.12 -2.39 -16.10
N ALA A 124 -4.09 -3.65 -15.69
CA ALA A 124 -3.59 -4.78 -16.49
C ALA A 124 -4.61 -5.31 -17.53
N GLY A 125 -5.84 -4.77 -17.56
CA GLY A 125 -6.90 -5.19 -18.48
C GLY A 125 -7.76 -6.35 -17.99
N ASP A 126 -7.62 -6.79 -16.74
CA ASP A 126 -8.37 -7.90 -16.14
C ASP A 126 -9.42 -7.38 -15.12
N ALA A 127 -10.29 -6.48 -15.59
CA ALA A 127 -11.34 -5.90 -14.77
C ALA A 127 -12.37 -6.95 -14.28
N ARG A 128 -12.51 -8.07 -15.00
CA ARG A 128 -13.42 -9.15 -14.61
C ARG A 128 -12.91 -9.86 -13.35
N ARG A 129 -11.62 -10.22 -13.32
CA ARG A 129 -11.01 -10.79 -12.11
C ARG A 129 -10.97 -9.79 -10.97
N ALA A 130 -10.69 -8.51 -11.26
CA ALA A 130 -10.76 -7.44 -10.26
C ALA A 130 -12.14 -7.40 -9.57
N ALA A 131 -13.23 -7.48 -10.36
CA ALA A 131 -14.59 -7.52 -9.84
C ALA A 131 -14.86 -8.81 -9.04
N SER A 132 -14.44 -9.97 -9.54
CA SER A 132 -14.55 -11.25 -8.81
C SER A 132 -13.90 -11.16 -7.42
N ASP A 133 -12.65 -10.71 -7.35
CA ASP A 133 -11.87 -10.72 -6.13
C ASP A 133 -12.43 -9.72 -5.10
N THR A 134 -12.81 -8.52 -5.54
CA THR A 134 -13.42 -7.50 -4.67
C THR A 134 -14.80 -7.88 -4.17
N LEU A 135 -15.66 -8.47 -5.01
CA LEU A 135 -16.98 -8.93 -4.58
C LEU A 135 -16.89 -10.11 -3.61
N THR A 136 -15.92 -11.01 -3.82
CA THR A 136 -15.61 -12.09 -2.88
C THR A 136 -15.20 -11.52 -1.52
N ALA A 137 -14.30 -10.53 -1.50
CA ALA A 137 -13.87 -9.88 -0.26
C ALA A 137 -14.99 -9.09 0.42
N LEU A 138 -15.88 -8.42 -0.34
CA LEU A 138 -16.98 -7.64 0.22
C LEU A 138 -18.11 -8.50 0.83
N ALA A 139 -18.37 -9.68 0.26
CA ALA A 139 -19.53 -10.51 0.62
C ALA A 139 -19.70 -10.80 2.12
N PRO A 140 -18.65 -11.13 2.90
CA PRO A 140 -18.74 -11.34 4.35
C PRO A 140 -19.14 -10.09 5.16
N HIS A 141 -18.92 -8.89 4.63
CA HIS A 141 -19.22 -7.63 5.32
C HIS A 141 -20.68 -7.16 5.12
N LEU A 142 -21.43 -7.81 4.22
CA LEU A 142 -22.78 -7.37 3.91
C LEU A 142 -23.80 -7.89 4.94
N PRO A 143 -24.69 -7.03 5.48
CA PRO A 143 -25.74 -7.46 6.40
C PRO A 143 -26.82 -8.32 5.73
N ARG A 144 -26.93 -8.27 4.39
CA ARG A 144 -27.83 -9.07 3.54
C ARG A 144 -27.16 -9.34 2.19
N TYR A 145 -27.59 -10.39 1.50
CA TYR A 145 -27.14 -10.76 0.15
C TYR A 145 -25.70 -11.29 0.02
N GLY A 146 -24.98 -11.56 1.12
CA GLY A 146 -23.61 -12.10 1.07
C GLY A 146 -23.49 -13.41 0.28
N VAL A 147 -24.43 -14.35 0.47
CA VAL A 147 -24.46 -15.63 -0.28
C VAL A 147 -24.61 -15.40 -1.79
N SER A 148 -25.55 -14.55 -2.20
CA SER A 148 -25.77 -14.26 -3.62
C SER A 148 -24.57 -13.52 -4.23
N LEU A 149 -23.95 -12.59 -3.49
CA LEU A 149 -22.79 -11.86 -3.97
C LEU A 149 -21.57 -12.78 -4.15
N ALA A 150 -21.33 -13.69 -3.21
CA ALA A 150 -20.28 -14.69 -3.33
C ALA A 150 -20.50 -15.62 -4.53
N ALA A 151 -21.75 -15.99 -4.83
CA ALA A 151 -22.09 -16.78 -6.01
C ALA A 151 -21.77 -16.02 -7.32
N TYR A 152 -22.17 -14.76 -7.43
CA TYR A 152 -21.85 -13.94 -8.61
C TYR A 152 -20.34 -13.69 -8.77
N ALA A 153 -19.62 -13.52 -7.66
CA ALA A 153 -18.16 -13.42 -7.70
C ALA A 153 -17.52 -14.70 -8.26
N ALA A 154 -17.98 -15.89 -7.83
CA ALA A 154 -17.50 -17.16 -8.36
C ALA A 154 -17.82 -17.35 -9.86
N GLU A 155 -18.98 -16.88 -10.33
CA GLU A 155 -19.33 -16.89 -11.76
C GLU A 155 -18.41 -16.00 -12.61
N LEU A 156 -17.99 -14.85 -12.06
CA LEU A 156 -17.01 -13.98 -12.70
C LEU A 156 -15.65 -14.69 -12.84
N ALA A 157 -15.18 -15.34 -11.76
CA ALA A 157 -13.92 -16.10 -11.75
C ALA A 157 -13.92 -17.27 -12.75
N ALA A 158 -15.02 -18.00 -12.86
CA ALA A 158 -15.11 -19.19 -13.73
C ALA A 158 -15.08 -18.87 -15.23
N SER A 159 -15.24 -17.60 -15.61
CA SER A 159 -15.26 -17.16 -17.02
C SER A 159 -14.12 -16.18 -17.36
N ALA A 160 -13.14 -16.04 -16.47
CA ALA A 160 -11.90 -15.27 -16.67
C ALA A 160 -10.79 -16.22 -17.12
#